data_AF-A0A8S2NQU8-F1
#
_entry.id   AF-A0A8S2NQU8-F1
#
_cell.length_a   1.000
_cell.length_b   1.000
_cell.length_c   1.000
_cell.angle_alpha   90.00
_cell.angle_beta   90.00
_cell.angle_gamma   90.00
#
_symmetry.space_group_name_H-M   'P 1'
#
loop_
_entity.id
_entity.type
_entity.pdbx_description
1 polymer ?
#
loop_
_entity_poly.entity_id
_entity_poly.type
_entity_poly.pdbx_seq_one_letter_code
_entity_poly.pdbx_strand_id
1 'polypeptide(L)'
;MNYLSTGLSGKRRLQKVDFVWVSPDYKSFEWFLNLLRQFEQEQENYLALNPNEKRFLDLHLYFTGIKHESNIGNAPLELVTRVFAQVAGQDIFTSLKSKTNFGRPSWEIIFNRFISGENASTANDVSVFFCGPSSMGEAIKRQSAICHFRYFEEKF
;
A
#
# COMPACT_ATOMS: atom_id res chain seq x y z
N MET A 1 3.76 -28.69 -42.17
CA MET A 1 4.19 -28.88 -40.77
C MET A 1 4.24 -27.50 -40.14
N ASN A 2 3.33 -27.23 -39.20
CA ASN A 2 3.12 -25.91 -38.60
C ASN A 2 4.20 -25.62 -37.55
N TYR A 3 4.88 -24.48 -37.68
CA TYR A 3 5.56 -23.81 -36.56
C TYR A 3 4.94 -22.42 -36.40
N LEU A 4 3.75 -22.38 -35.80
CA LEU A 4 3.16 -21.14 -35.30
C LEU A 4 3.79 -20.82 -33.94
N SER A 5 4.34 -19.62 -33.86
CA SER A 5 4.38 -18.74 -32.67
C SER A 5 4.88 -19.34 -31.35
N THR A 6 6.19 -19.41 -31.16
CA THR A 6 6.80 -19.30 -29.82
C THR A 6 7.36 -17.89 -29.70
N GLY A 7 6.61 -16.99 -29.06
CA GLY A 7 7.04 -15.61 -28.92
C GLY A 7 6.00 -14.57 -28.55
N LEU A 8 4.77 -14.94 -28.15
CA LEU A 8 3.96 -14.03 -27.35
C LEU A 8 4.44 -14.14 -25.89
N SER A 9 5.64 -13.63 -25.60
CA SER A 9 5.93 -13.16 -24.25
C SER A 9 5.05 -11.93 -24.05
N GLY A 10 3.79 -12.17 -23.70
CA GLY A 10 2.82 -11.12 -23.44
C GLY A 10 3.43 -10.21 -22.38
N LYS A 11 3.69 -8.94 -22.73
CA LYS A 11 3.98 -7.89 -21.78
C LYS A 11 2.83 -7.89 -20.76
N ARG A 12 3.01 -8.56 -19.64
CA ARG A 12 2.06 -8.52 -18.53
C ARG A 12 2.03 -7.08 -18.06
N ARG A 13 0.90 -6.41 -18.29
CA ARG A 13 0.69 -5.04 -17.85
C ARG A 13 0.51 -5.06 -16.34
N LEU A 14 1.17 -4.14 -15.65
CA LEU A 14 0.98 -3.93 -14.22
C LEU A 14 -0.49 -3.53 -13.99
N GLN A 15 -1.21 -4.33 -13.21
CA GLN A 15 -2.66 -4.13 -12.97
C GLN A 15 -2.94 -3.37 -11.67
N LYS A 16 -2.05 -3.53 -10.68
CA LYS A 16 -2.24 -3.02 -9.32
C LYS A 16 -0.89 -2.74 -8.67
N VAL A 17 -0.85 -1.71 -7.84
CA VAL A 17 0.27 -1.35 -6.98
C VAL A 17 -0.25 -1.15 -5.56
N ASP A 18 0.31 -1.90 -4.62
CA ASP A 18 0.16 -1.67 -3.19
C ASP A 18 1.43 -1.00 -2.66
N PHE A 19 1.34 0.29 -2.38
CA PHE A 19 2.45 1.07 -1.86
C PHE A 19 2.40 1.11 -0.33
N VAL A 20 3.32 0.40 0.31
CA VAL A 20 3.43 0.36 1.78
C VAL A 20 4.56 1.26 2.24
N TRP A 21 4.25 2.25 3.06
CA TRP A 21 5.26 3.12 3.67
C TRP A 21 5.20 3.05 5.18
N VAL A 22 6.28 2.54 5.77
CA VAL A 22 6.50 2.43 7.21
C VAL A 22 7.50 3.50 7.66
N SER A 23 7.13 4.29 8.68
CA SER A 23 8.00 5.33 9.22
C SER A 23 7.71 5.55 10.72
N PRO A 24 8.67 6.01 11.53
CA PRO A 24 8.43 6.38 12.92
C PRO A 24 7.53 7.60 13.10
N ASP A 25 7.59 8.58 12.19
CA ASP A 25 6.87 9.85 12.33
C ASP A 25 6.29 10.37 11.01
N TYR A 26 5.37 11.34 11.14
CA TYR A 26 4.68 12.00 10.03
C TYR A 26 5.56 13.03 9.29
N LYS A 27 6.56 13.61 9.97
CA LYS A 27 7.45 14.63 9.39
C LYS A 27 8.24 14.07 8.22
N SER A 28 8.61 12.80 8.32
CA SER A 28 9.31 12.05 7.27
C SER A 28 8.51 11.94 5.96
N PHE A 29 7.20 12.21 5.98
CA PHE A 29 6.34 12.14 4.80
C PHE A 29 6.14 13.49 4.10
N GLU A 30 6.31 14.63 4.78
CA GLU A 30 5.84 15.94 4.27
C GLU A 30 6.31 16.27 2.84
N TRP A 31 7.56 15.94 2.52
CA TRP A 31 8.14 16.18 1.19
C TRP A 31 7.50 15.35 0.06
N PHE A 32 6.89 14.20 0.38
CA PHE A 32 6.29 13.27 -0.58
C PHE A 32 4.77 13.21 -0.52
N LEU A 33 4.14 13.70 0.56
CA LEU A 33 2.68 13.68 0.72
C LEU A 33 1.94 14.41 -0.40
N ASN A 34 2.49 15.53 -0.88
CA ASN A 34 1.86 16.28 -1.95
C ASN A 34 1.79 15.46 -3.26
N LEU A 35 2.83 14.69 -3.55
CA LEU A 35 2.83 13.79 -4.71
C LEU A 35 1.82 12.65 -4.53
N LEU A 36 1.77 12.04 -3.36
CA LEU A 36 0.78 11.00 -3.06
C LEU A 36 -0.66 11.52 -3.18
N ARG A 37 -0.92 12.76 -2.73
CA ARG A 37 -2.23 13.40 -2.85
C ARG A 37 -2.61 13.64 -4.31
N GLN A 38 -1.66 14.06 -5.13
CA GLN A 38 -1.87 14.21 -6.57
C GLN A 38 -2.25 12.88 -7.21
N PHE A 39 -1.53 11.79 -6.89
CA PHE A 39 -1.88 10.46 -7.38
C PHE A 39 -3.28 10.01 -6.96
N GLU A 40 -3.68 10.22 -5.70
CA GLU A 40 -5.03 9.89 -5.26
C GLU A 40 -6.09 10.68 -6.03
N GLN A 41 -5.89 11.98 -6.21
CA GLN A 41 -6.83 12.85 -6.92
C GLN A 41 -6.95 12.50 -8.40
N GLU A 42 -5.82 12.27 -9.09
CA GLU A 42 -5.81 11.88 -10.50
C GLU A 42 -6.49 10.54 -10.72
N GLN A 43 -6.22 9.57 -9.84
CA GLN A 43 -6.86 8.27 -9.91
C GLN A 43 -8.37 8.35 -9.68
N GLU A 44 -8.84 9.16 -8.72
CA GLU A 44 -10.28 9.35 -8.52
C GLU A 44 -10.96 10.01 -9.71
N ASN A 45 -10.33 11.03 -10.28
CA ASN A 45 -10.84 11.68 -11.50
C ASN A 45 -10.92 10.68 -12.65
N TYR A 46 -9.91 9.83 -12.80
CA TYR A 46 -9.89 8.76 -13.80
C TYR A 46 -11.03 7.75 -13.58
N LEU A 47 -11.21 7.27 -12.34
CA LEU A 47 -12.26 6.29 -12.00
C LEU A 47 -13.67 6.87 -12.14
N ALA A 48 -13.86 8.17 -11.87
CA ALA A 48 -15.13 8.86 -12.08
C ALA A 48 -15.53 8.88 -13.57
N LEU A 49 -14.55 8.95 -14.48
CA LEU A 49 -14.77 8.90 -15.92
C LEU A 49 -14.81 7.46 -16.48
N ASN A 50 -14.31 6.48 -15.72
CA ASN A 50 -14.18 5.08 -16.13
C ASN A 50 -14.72 4.14 -15.04
N PRO A 51 -16.05 4.03 -14.86
CA PRO A 51 -16.66 3.34 -13.72
C PRO A 51 -16.44 1.81 -13.69
N ASN A 52 -16.00 1.22 -14.80
CA ASN A 52 -15.65 -0.20 -14.89
C ASN A 52 -14.17 -0.47 -14.59
N GLU A 53 -13.35 0.56 -14.50
CA GLU A 53 -11.95 0.43 -14.15
C GLU A 53 -11.77 0.29 -12.64
N LYS A 54 -10.68 -0.36 -12.26
CA LYS A 54 -10.34 -0.59 -10.86
C LYS A 54 -9.28 0.39 -10.39
N ARG A 55 -9.24 0.58 -9.07
CA ARG A 55 -8.18 1.36 -8.43
C ARG A 55 -6.82 0.71 -8.70
N PHE A 56 -5.92 1.46 -9.32
CA PHE A 56 -4.58 1.01 -9.68
C PHE A 56 -3.59 1.09 -8.52
N LEU A 57 -3.67 2.11 -7.66
CA LEU A 57 -2.74 2.38 -6.57
C LEU A 57 -3.48 2.47 -5.23
N ASP A 58 -3.08 1.62 -4.28
CA ASP A 58 -3.49 1.69 -2.87
C ASP A 58 -2.29 2.08 -2.00
N LEU A 59 -2.50 3.06 -1.11
CA LEU A 59 -1.48 3.53 -0.18
C LEU A 59 -1.76 2.96 1.20
N HIS A 60 -0.74 2.34 1.81
CA HIS A 60 -0.80 1.76 3.14
C HIS A 60 0.27 2.40 4.02
N LEU A 61 -0.12 3.43 4.76
CA LEU A 61 0.81 4.20 5.60
C LEU A 61 0.84 3.63 7.02
N TYR A 62 2.02 3.50 7.60
CA TYR A 62 2.24 2.99 8.96
C TYR A 62 3.15 3.90 9.77
N PHE A 63 2.62 4.46 10.86
CA PHE A 63 3.36 5.27 11.83
C PHE A 63 3.73 4.43 13.05
N THR A 64 4.98 4.01 13.12
CA THR A 64 5.44 3.08 14.17
C THR A 64 5.79 3.76 15.48
N GLY A 65 5.99 5.08 15.49
CA GLY A 65 6.25 5.87 16.71
C GLY A 65 5.00 6.15 17.54
N ILE A 66 3.81 5.90 16.99
CA ILE A 66 2.53 6.08 17.67
C ILE A 66 1.92 4.69 17.92
N LYS A 67 1.47 4.44 19.15
CA LYS A 67 0.77 3.19 19.47
C LYS A 67 -0.71 3.31 19.14
N HIS A 68 -1.34 2.19 18.80
CA HIS A 68 -2.77 2.13 18.53
C HIS A 68 -3.62 2.62 19.72
N GLU A 69 -3.17 2.33 20.93
CA GLU A 69 -3.81 2.69 22.22
C GLU A 69 -3.51 4.12 22.69
N SER A 70 -2.83 4.94 21.87
CA SER A 70 -2.55 6.34 22.21
C SER A 70 -3.82 7.19 22.24
N ASN A 71 -3.76 8.32 22.95
CA ASN A 71 -4.83 9.32 23.01
C ASN A 71 -4.38 10.63 22.36
N ILE A 72 -5.33 11.36 21.77
CA ILE A 72 -5.17 12.78 21.42
C ILE A 72 -5.99 13.59 22.43
N GLY A 73 -5.29 14.31 23.32
CA GLY A 73 -5.92 14.91 24.49
C GLY A 73 -6.56 13.81 25.36
N ASN A 74 -7.87 13.94 25.60
CA ASN A 74 -8.63 12.98 26.43
C ASN A 74 -9.38 11.92 25.62
N ALA A 75 -9.19 11.85 24.30
CA ALA A 75 -9.92 10.94 23.42
C ALA A 75 -8.99 9.85 22.83
N PRO A 76 -9.48 8.60 22.65
CA PRO A 76 -8.74 7.56 21.95
C PRO A 76 -8.37 7.99 20.53
N LEU A 77 -7.12 7.78 20.13
CA LEU A 77 -6.61 8.14 18.80
C LEU A 77 -7.44 7.52 17.67
N GLU A 78 -7.85 6.27 17.83
CA GLU A 78 -8.69 5.59 16.83
C GLU A 78 -10.03 6.32 16.64
N LEU A 79 -10.66 6.78 17.73
CA LEU A 79 -11.91 7.52 17.65
C LEU A 79 -11.72 8.86 16.94
N VAL A 80 -10.68 9.62 17.33
CA VAL A 80 -10.37 10.93 16.74
C VAL A 80 -10.11 10.81 15.24
N THR A 81 -9.28 9.84 14.84
CA THR A 81 -8.95 9.61 13.42
C THR A 81 -10.17 9.22 12.60
N ARG A 82 -11.06 8.37 13.14
CA ARG A 82 -12.30 7.95 12.46
C ARG A 82 -13.28 9.11 12.30
N VAL A 83 -13.53 9.87 13.36
CA VAL A 83 -14.44 11.02 13.33
C VAL A 83 -13.94 12.08 12.35
N PHE A 84 -12.66 12.41 12.40
CA PHE A 84 -12.10 13.40 11.49
C PHE A 84 -12.17 12.92 10.04
N ALA A 85 -11.82 11.66 9.75
CA ALA A 85 -11.92 11.13 8.38
C ALA A 85 -13.36 11.18 7.85
N GLN A 86 -14.36 10.95 8.70
CA GLN A 86 -15.76 11.06 8.33
C GLN A 86 -16.19 12.50 8.02
N VAL A 87 -15.66 13.48 8.77
CA VAL A 87 -16.05 14.90 8.63
C VAL A 87 -15.26 15.59 7.51
N ALA A 88 -13.95 15.41 7.47
CA ALA A 88 -13.04 16.08 6.55
C ALA A 88 -12.80 15.27 5.26
N GLY A 89 -13.19 13.99 5.21
CA GLY A 89 -12.96 13.12 4.06
C GLY A 89 -11.49 12.71 3.86
N GLN A 90 -10.62 12.97 4.84
CA GLN A 90 -9.17 12.74 4.75
C GLN A 90 -8.56 12.38 6.12
N ASP A 91 -7.38 11.79 6.08
CA ASP A 91 -6.56 11.41 7.23
C ASP A 91 -6.00 12.64 7.96
N ILE A 92 -6.00 12.59 9.29
CA ILE A 92 -5.69 13.74 10.14
C ILE A 92 -4.21 14.10 10.15
N PHE A 93 -3.33 13.15 9.84
CA PHE A 93 -1.88 13.33 9.88
C PHE A 93 -1.29 13.67 8.53
N THR A 94 -1.88 13.13 7.46
CA THR A 94 -1.31 13.22 6.11
C THR A 94 -2.16 14.04 5.14
N SER A 95 -3.42 14.31 5.49
CA SER A 95 -4.41 14.91 4.57
C SER A 95 -4.51 14.14 3.25
N LEU A 96 -4.26 12.83 3.28
CA LEU A 96 -4.55 11.89 2.21
C LEU A 96 -5.92 11.25 2.46
N LYS A 97 -6.56 10.70 1.45
CA LYS A 97 -7.77 9.90 1.64
C LYS A 97 -7.45 8.52 2.22
N SER A 98 -6.27 8.00 1.87
CA SER A 98 -5.72 6.79 2.47
C SER A 98 -5.46 6.98 3.97
N LYS A 99 -5.96 6.04 4.77
CA LYS A 99 -5.85 6.05 6.23
C LYS A 99 -4.44 5.70 6.69
N THR A 100 -3.94 6.42 7.69
CA THR A 100 -2.72 6.05 8.43
C THR A 100 -3.02 4.95 9.47
N ASN A 101 -2.18 3.92 9.49
CA ASN A 101 -2.19 2.85 10.49
C ASN A 101 -1.14 3.14 11.57
N PHE A 102 -1.42 2.80 12.83
CA PHE A 102 -0.50 3.02 13.94
C PHE A 102 0.13 1.72 14.41
N GLY A 103 1.40 1.79 14.79
CA GLY A 103 2.19 0.64 15.19
C GLY A 103 2.88 -0.06 14.01
N ARG A 104 3.52 -1.20 14.31
CA ARG A 104 4.27 -1.96 13.32
C ARG A 104 3.34 -2.80 12.43
N PRO A 105 3.57 -2.84 11.11
CA PRO A 105 2.80 -3.69 10.22
C PRO A 105 2.97 -5.18 10.55
N SER A 106 1.89 -5.95 10.42
CA SER A 106 1.96 -7.40 10.33
C SER A 106 2.01 -7.80 8.86
N TRP A 107 3.18 -8.23 8.39
CA TRP A 107 3.39 -8.61 6.98
C TRP A 107 2.50 -9.77 6.55
N GLU A 108 2.20 -10.70 7.45
CA GLU A 108 1.26 -11.79 7.20
C GLU A 108 -0.13 -11.25 6.84
N ILE A 109 -0.67 -10.35 7.66
CA ILE A 109 -2.00 -9.76 7.43
C ILE A 109 -2.01 -8.95 6.12
N ILE A 110 -0.95 -8.17 5.89
CA ILE A 110 -0.83 -7.32 4.70
C ILE A 110 -0.76 -8.17 3.44
N PHE A 111 0.09 -9.19 3.40
CA PHE A 111 0.29 -10.02 2.21
C PHE A 111 -0.95 -10.84 1.90
N ASN A 112 -1.59 -11.40 2.93
CA ASN A 112 -2.86 -12.12 2.76
C ASN A 112 -3.94 -11.19 2.18
N ARG A 113 -4.00 -9.92 2.61
CA ARG A 113 -4.93 -8.94 2.03
C ARG A 113 -4.66 -8.70 0.53
N PHE A 114 -3.40 -8.58 0.12
CA PHE A 114 -3.04 -8.30 -1.28
C PHE A 114 -3.48 -9.38 -2.27
N ILE A 115 -3.66 -10.61 -1.82
CA ILE A 115 -4.06 -11.75 -2.67
C ILE A 115 -5.47 -12.27 -2.36
N SER A 116 -6.21 -11.56 -1.52
CA SER A 116 -7.58 -11.92 -1.15
C SER A 116 -8.59 -11.15 -2.00
N GLY A 117 -9.83 -11.64 -2.01
CA GLY A 117 -10.96 -10.96 -2.63
C GLY A 117 -10.74 -10.72 -4.12
N GLU A 118 -10.80 -9.47 -4.53
CA GLU A 118 -10.73 -9.10 -5.95
C GLU A 118 -9.35 -9.31 -6.62
N ASN A 119 -8.31 -9.52 -5.82
CA ASN A 119 -6.95 -9.76 -6.28
C ASN A 119 -6.58 -11.25 -6.30
N ALA A 120 -7.51 -12.15 -5.98
CA ALA A 120 -7.25 -13.58 -5.94
C ALA A 120 -6.76 -14.14 -7.29
N SER A 121 -7.17 -13.54 -8.41
CA SER A 121 -6.74 -13.94 -9.76
C SER A 121 -5.27 -13.62 -10.06
N THR A 122 -4.65 -12.68 -9.32
CA THR A 122 -3.25 -12.27 -9.49
C THR A 122 -2.35 -12.78 -8.36
N ALA A 123 -2.87 -13.63 -7.47
CA ALA A 123 -2.16 -14.15 -6.30
C ALA A 123 -0.82 -14.82 -6.64
N ASN A 124 -0.73 -15.49 -7.80
CA ASN A 124 0.48 -16.18 -8.26
C ASN A 124 1.46 -15.25 -9.01
N ASP A 125 1.15 -13.96 -9.16
CA ASP A 125 1.93 -13.02 -9.95
C ASP A 125 2.27 -11.72 -9.23
N VAL A 126 2.63 -11.83 -7.95
CA VAL A 126 3.03 -10.70 -7.13
C VAL A 126 4.56 -10.56 -7.11
N SER A 127 5.03 -9.34 -7.33
CA SER A 127 6.43 -8.94 -7.13
C SER A 127 6.49 -7.89 -6.01
N VAL A 128 7.32 -8.14 -5.01
CA VAL A 128 7.58 -7.26 -3.88
C VAL A 128 8.92 -6.58 -4.10
N PHE A 129 8.91 -5.26 -4.08
CA PHE A 129 10.08 -4.40 -4.18
C PHE A 129 10.27 -3.71 -2.83
N PHE A 130 11.46 -3.85 -2.24
CA PHE A 130 11.74 -3.35 -0.89
C PHE A 130 12.98 -2.47 -0.86
N CYS A 131 12.83 -1.28 -0.27
CA CYS A 131 13.93 -0.41 0.11
C CYS A 131 13.71 0.06 1.55
N GLY A 132 14.67 -0.20 2.44
CA GLY A 132 14.54 0.17 3.86
C GLY A 132 15.51 -0.58 4.76
N PRO A 133 15.27 -0.58 6.09
CA PRO A 133 16.14 -1.23 7.06
C PRO A 133 16.24 -2.74 6.86
N SER A 134 17.43 -3.32 7.01
CA SER A 134 17.70 -4.74 6.75
C SER A 134 16.79 -5.69 7.54
N SER A 135 16.52 -5.38 8.81
CA SER A 135 15.63 -6.20 9.66
C SER A 135 14.19 -6.28 9.13
N MET A 136 13.71 -5.20 8.50
CA MET A 136 12.41 -5.20 7.84
C MET A 136 12.46 -5.96 6.51
N GLY A 137 13.55 -5.80 5.76
CA GLY A 137 13.78 -6.54 4.51
C GLY A 137 13.79 -8.04 4.71
N GLU A 138 14.45 -8.54 5.76
CA GLU A 138 14.45 -9.95 6.12
C GLU A 138 13.05 -10.48 6.46
N ALA A 139 12.27 -9.72 7.22
CA ALA A 139 10.90 -10.09 7.58
C ALA A 139 9.99 -10.17 6.34
N ILE A 140 10.08 -9.17 5.46
CA ILE A 140 9.32 -9.12 4.19
C ILE A 140 9.75 -10.26 3.28
N LYS A 141 11.06 -10.49 3.11
CA LYS A 141 11.60 -11.59 2.29
C LYS A 141 11.10 -12.95 2.76
N ARG A 142 11.07 -13.18 4.09
CA ARG A 142 10.51 -14.40 4.67
C ARG A 142 9.03 -14.56 4.35
N GLN A 143 8.24 -13.49 4.49
CA GLN A 143 6.83 -13.53 4.17
C GLN A 143 6.57 -13.74 2.68
N SER A 144 7.37 -13.11 1.81
CA SER A 144 7.34 -13.33 0.35
C SER A 144 7.55 -14.79 0.00
N ALA A 145 8.48 -15.48 0.68
CA ALA A 145 8.71 -16.91 0.45
C ALA A 145 7.49 -17.77 0.83
N ILE A 146 6.81 -17.44 1.95
CA ILE A 146 5.60 -18.13 2.40
C ILE A 146 4.45 -17.95 1.39
N CYS A 147 4.28 -16.74 0.86
CA CYS A 147 3.23 -16.42 -0.10
C CYS A 147 3.62 -16.71 -1.57
N HIS A 148 4.81 -17.25 -1.82
CA HIS A 148 5.38 -17.46 -3.16
C HIS A 148 5.48 -16.20 -4.03
N PHE A 149 5.71 -15.03 -3.41
CA PHE A 149 5.95 -13.78 -4.12
C PHE A 149 7.41 -13.66 -4.52
N ARG A 150 7.66 -13.02 -5.67
CA ARG A 150 9.03 -12.64 -6.06
C ARG A 150 9.47 -11.46 -5.20
N TYR A 151 10.68 -11.51 -4.65
CA TYR A 151 11.22 -10.47 -3.78
C TYR A 151 12.45 -9.84 -4.41
N PHE A 152 12.49 -8.51 -4.43
CA PHE A 152 13.59 -7.71 -4.93
C PHE A 152 13.99 -6.69 -3.85
N GLU A 153 15.26 -6.71 -3.48
CA GLU A 153 15.84 -5.70 -2.62
C GLU A 153 16.43 -4.60 -3.50
N GLU A 154 15.98 -3.36 -3.28
CA GLU A 154 16.33 -2.21 -4.10
C GLU A 154 17.16 -1.20 -3.28
N LYS A 155 18.07 -0.55 -3.98
CA LYS A 155 18.89 0.54 -3.45
C LYS A 155 18.71 1.72 -4.40
N PHE A 156 18.08 2.78 -3.88
CA PHE A 156 17.79 4.01 -4.61
C PHE A 156 18.74 5.13 -4.20
#